data_AF-A0A5N5WXJ9-F1
#
_entry.id   AF-A0A5N5WXJ9-F1
#
_cell.length_a   1.000
_cell.length_b   1.000
_cell.length_c   1.000
_cell.angle_alpha   90.00
_cell.angle_beta   90.00
_cell.angle_gamma   90.00
#
_symmetry.space_group_name_H-M   'P 1'
#
loop_
_entity.id
_entity.type
_entity.pdbx_description
1 polymer ?
#
loop_
_entity_poly.entity_id
_entity_poly.type
_entity_poly.pdbx_seq_one_letter_code
_entity_poly.pdbx_strand_id
1 'polypeptide(L)'
;MEEPTYDPSRPMPGIEIIYHYRLKNCPGKTIVGLRVEFAPNASTPPHRHGGASAAAYVVSGTLLNKMNNDPMEVFSAGGTWYEAPGCHHRISDNASKTEPAVLIATLVLDTDVYERDGMDALIQIDEEY
;
A
#
# COMPACT_ATOMS: atom_id res chain seq x y z
N MET A 1 -19.73 8.78 7.88
CA MET A 1 -19.78 7.94 6.67
C MET A 1 -19.60 6.51 7.14
N GLU A 2 -20.38 5.57 6.62
CA GLU A 2 -20.23 4.15 6.98
C GLU A 2 -18.94 3.60 6.36
N GLU A 3 -18.24 2.69 7.05
CA GLU A 3 -17.03 2.06 6.51
C GLU A 3 -17.45 1.14 5.35
N PRO A 4 -16.91 1.32 4.13
CA PRO A 4 -17.20 0.41 3.03
C PRO A 4 -16.62 -0.97 3.32
N THR A 5 -17.39 -2.01 3.01
CA THR A 5 -16.87 -3.38 2.92
C THR A 5 -16.09 -3.54 1.62
N TYR A 6 -15.00 -4.29 1.66
CA TYR A 6 -14.28 -4.67 0.45
C TYR A 6 -15.21 -5.44 -0.50
N ASP A 7 -15.14 -5.08 -1.79
CA ASP A 7 -15.91 -5.71 -2.86
C ASP A 7 -14.94 -6.31 -3.88
N PRO A 8 -14.82 -7.65 -3.94
CA PRO A 8 -13.87 -8.34 -4.81
C PRO A 8 -14.19 -8.21 -6.31
N SER A 9 -15.36 -7.64 -6.68
CA SER A 9 -15.68 -7.32 -8.07
C SER A 9 -14.99 -6.05 -8.56
N ARG A 10 -14.44 -5.22 -7.65
CA ARG A 10 -13.71 -4.00 -8.00
C ARG A 10 -12.35 -4.35 -8.62
N PRO A 11 -11.84 -3.52 -9.55
CA PRO A 11 -10.53 -3.77 -10.14
C PRO A 11 -9.41 -3.75 -9.10
N MET A 12 -8.48 -4.70 -9.20
CA MET A 12 -7.23 -4.62 -8.47
C MET A 12 -6.33 -3.54 -9.07
N PRO A 13 -5.57 -2.78 -8.27
CA PRO A 13 -4.56 -1.86 -8.78
C PRO A 13 -3.42 -2.59 -9.48
N GLY A 14 -2.83 -1.94 -10.48
CA GLY A 14 -1.56 -2.36 -11.05
C GLY A 14 -0.42 -2.05 -10.08
N ILE A 15 0.56 -2.95 -9.96
CA ILE A 15 1.74 -2.76 -9.10
C ILE A 15 2.99 -2.94 -9.95
N GLU A 16 3.90 -1.98 -9.87
CA GLU A 16 5.22 -2.01 -10.51
C GLU A 16 6.31 -1.74 -9.46
N ILE A 17 7.35 -2.59 -9.42
CA ILE A 17 8.55 -2.30 -8.63
C ILE A 17 9.38 -1.27 -9.41
N ILE A 18 9.48 -0.05 -8.89
CA ILE A 18 10.21 1.05 -9.54
C ILE A 18 11.64 1.22 -9.03
N TYR A 19 11.95 0.67 -7.85
CA TYR A 19 13.31 0.52 -7.36
C TYR A 19 13.39 -0.53 -6.26
N HIS A 20 14.57 -1.13 -6.11
CA HIS A 20 14.91 -1.93 -4.93
C HIS A 20 16.41 -1.81 -4.61
N TYR A 21 16.78 -1.59 -3.36
CA TYR A 21 18.19 -1.45 -2.99
C TYR A 21 18.46 -1.99 -1.59
N ARG A 22 19.56 -2.73 -1.41
CA ARG A 22 20.13 -2.94 -0.07
C ARG A 22 20.69 -1.62 0.44
N LEU A 23 20.28 -1.20 1.64
CA LEU A 23 20.68 0.08 2.23
C LEU A 23 22.05 -0.05 2.90
N LYS A 24 23.09 0.51 2.26
CA LYS A 24 24.48 0.39 2.76
C LYS A 24 24.71 1.05 4.13
N ASN A 25 24.04 2.17 4.39
CA ASN A 25 24.08 2.87 5.67
C ASN A 25 23.11 2.30 6.72
N CYS A 26 22.30 1.30 6.35
CA CYS A 26 21.42 0.56 7.25
C CYS A 26 21.58 -0.96 7.00
N PRO A 27 22.71 -1.57 7.40
CA PRO A 27 23.00 -2.96 7.11
C PRO A 27 21.89 -3.90 7.57
N GLY A 28 21.54 -4.88 6.74
CA GLY A 28 20.43 -5.79 6.98
C GLY A 28 19.08 -5.29 6.47
N LYS A 29 18.95 -4.01 6.06
CA LYS A 29 17.70 -3.47 5.51
C LYS A 29 17.73 -3.30 3.99
N THR A 30 16.58 -3.53 3.37
CA THR A 30 16.32 -3.28 1.95
C THR A 30 15.20 -2.25 1.83
N ILE A 31 15.34 -1.34 0.87
CA ILE A 31 14.28 -0.43 0.44
C ILE A 31 13.66 -0.94 -0.86
N VAL A 32 12.34 -0.90 -0.96
CA VAL A 32 11.58 -1.24 -2.17
C VAL A 32 10.58 -0.12 -2.46
N GLY A 33 10.53 0.32 -3.71
CA GLY A 33 9.57 1.30 -4.19
C GLY A 33 8.55 0.64 -5.08
N LEU A 34 7.28 0.79 -4.75
CA LEU A 34 6.16 0.35 -5.56
C LEU A 34 5.44 1.55 -6.15
N ARG A 35 5.23 1.54 -7.46
CA ARG A 35 4.24 2.39 -8.12
C ARG A 35 2.94 1.61 -8.19
N VAL A 36 1.89 2.16 -7.57
CA VAL A 36 0.58 1.53 -7.51
C VAL A 36 -0.41 2.40 -8.28
N GLU A 37 -1.00 1.82 -9.32
CA GLU A 37 -1.95 2.48 -10.20
C GLU A 37 -3.36 1.94 -9.96
N PHE A 38 -4.24 2.81 -9.49
CA PHE A 38 -5.64 2.53 -9.30
C PHE A 38 -6.41 2.99 -10.53
N ALA A 39 -7.03 2.05 -11.26
CA ALA A 39 -8.10 2.38 -12.19
C ALA A 39 -9.27 3.06 -11.45
N PRO A 40 -10.20 3.72 -12.15
CA PRO A 40 -11.43 4.22 -11.53
C PRO A 40 -12.13 3.12 -10.73
N ASN A 41 -12.54 3.44 -9.50
CA ASN A 41 -13.19 2.52 -8.56
C ASN A 41 -12.35 1.31 -8.11
N ALA A 42 -11.05 1.24 -8.42
CA ALA A 42 -10.17 0.16 -7.96
C ALA A 42 -10.05 0.11 -6.43
N SER A 43 -9.71 -1.06 -5.90
CA SER A 43 -9.54 -1.32 -4.47
C SER A 43 -8.60 -2.51 -4.25
N THR A 44 -7.85 -2.49 -3.16
CA THR A 44 -7.14 -3.69 -2.68
C THR A 44 -7.90 -4.32 -1.52
N PRO A 45 -7.86 -5.64 -1.35
CA PRO A 45 -8.36 -6.28 -0.14
C PRO A 45 -7.61 -5.79 1.09
N PRO A 46 -8.22 -5.89 2.29
CA PRO A 46 -7.52 -5.71 3.54
C PRO A 46 -6.25 -6.56 3.62
N HIS A 47 -5.14 -5.94 4.01
CA HIS A 47 -3.84 -6.60 4.01
C HIS A 47 -2.90 -6.01 5.07
N ARG A 48 -1.81 -6.71 5.34
CA ARG A 48 -0.74 -6.29 6.25
C ARG A 48 0.59 -6.10 5.54
N HIS A 49 1.36 -5.17 6.07
CA HIS A 49 2.77 -5.02 5.74
C HIS A 49 3.61 -5.72 6.82
N GLY A 50 3.73 -7.06 6.70
CA GLY A 50 4.15 -8.03 7.74
C GLY A 50 5.56 -7.93 8.34
N GLY A 51 6.18 -6.76 8.27
CA GLY A 51 7.52 -6.46 8.79
C GLY A 51 8.11 -5.20 8.17
N ALA A 52 7.48 -4.68 7.11
CA ALA A 52 7.91 -3.48 6.42
C ALA A 52 7.36 -2.20 7.05
N SER A 53 8.21 -1.19 7.20
CA SER A 53 7.77 0.21 7.34
C SER A 53 7.41 0.74 5.96
N ALA A 54 6.15 1.14 5.73
CA ALA A 54 5.74 1.72 4.46
C ALA A 54 5.43 3.22 4.62
N ALA A 55 5.89 4.04 3.67
CA ALA A 55 5.52 5.43 3.53
C ALA A 55 4.95 5.63 2.12
N ALA A 56 3.70 6.09 2.05
CA ALA A 56 3.02 6.32 0.79
C ALA A 56 2.96 7.81 0.44
N TYR A 57 3.05 8.11 -0.85
CA TYR A 57 2.89 9.44 -1.41
C TYR A 57 1.95 9.39 -2.61
N VAL A 58 0.87 10.18 -2.58
CA VAL A 58 -0.08 10.26 -3.70
C VAL A 58 0.48 11.16 -4.79
N VAL A 59 0.72 10.57 -5.96
CA VAL A 59 1.21 11.29 -7.15
C VAL A 59 0.06 12.02 -7.83
N SER A 60 -1.08 11.36 -8.01
CA SER A 60 -2.27 11.92 -8.67
C SER A 60 -3.56 11.24 -8.22
N GLY A 61 -4.69 11.91 -8.39
CA GLY A 61 -6.01 11.39 -8.02
C GLY A 61 -6.30 11.49 -6.52
N THR A 62 -7.24 10.68 -6.04
CA THR A 62 -7.70 10.67 -4.65
C THR A 62 -7.87 9.24 -4.14
N LEU A 63 -7.36 8.98 -2.93
CA LEU A 63 -7.35 7.64 -2.33
C LEU A 63 -7.98 7.68 -0.95
N LEU A 64 -8.96 6.82 -0.71
CA LEU A 64 -9.58 6.60 0.59
C LEU A 64 -8.79 5.50 1.32
N ASN A 65 -8.30 5.82 2.51
CA ASN A 65 -7.47 4.93 3.30
C ASN A 65 -8.01 4.77 4.72
N LYS A 66 -7.74 3.60 5.30
CA LYS A 66 -7.93 3.33 6.73
C LYS A 66 -6.87 2.36 7.21
N MET A 67 -6.07 2.82 8.18
CA MET A 67 -5.05 2.01 8.84
C MET A 67 -5.58 1.56 10.20
N ASN A 68 -5.44 0.28 10.53
CA ASN A 68 -5.80 -0.28 11.84
C ASN A 68 -7.22 0.13 12.30
N ASN A 69 -7.33 0.83 13.42
CA ASN A 69 -8.58 1.38 13.95
C ASN A 69 -8.66 2.90 13.79
N ASP A 70 -7.74 3.51 13.04
CA ASP A 70 -7.70 4.95 12.83
C ASP A 70 -8.90 5.40 11.97
N PRO A 71 -9.25 6.70 11.99
CA PRO A 71 -10.31 7.23 11.14
C PRO A 71 -10.04 6.96 9.65
N MET A 72 -11.11 6.83 8.88
CA MET A 72 -11.00 6.86 7.41
C MET A 72 -10.56 8.24 6.96
N GLU A 73 -9.60 8.30 6.04
CA GLU A 73 -9.05 9.56 5.52
C GLU A 73 -8.90 9.50 4.00
N VAL A 74 -9.20 10.61 3.32
CA VAL A 74 -9.02 10.75 1.88
C VAL A 74 -7.78 11.58 1.62
N PHE A 75 -6.81 11.00 0.91
CA PHE A 75 -5.59 11.67 0.49
C PHE A 75 -5.69 12.05 -0.98
N SER A 76 -5.47 13.32 -1.28
CA SER A 76 -5.33 13.83 -2.66
C SER A 76 -3.86 13.88 -3.07
N ALA A 77 -3.59 14.20 -4.34
CA ALA A 77 -2.23 14.43 -4.84
C ALA A 77 -1.39 15.31 -3.88
N GLY A 78 -0.17 14.86 -3.56
CA GLY A 78 0.71 15.45 -2.56
C GLY A 78 0.48 14.97 -1.12
N GLY A 79 -0.61 14.24 -0.85
CA GLY A 79 -0.89 13.62 0.43
C GLY A 79 0.02 12.43 0.72
N THR A 80 0.21 12.14 2.01
CA THR A 80 1.09 11.06 2.49
C THR A 80 0.52 10.40 3.72
N TRP A 81 0.85 9.13 3.92
CA TRP A 81 0.65 8.44 5.20
C TRP A 81 1.80 7.48 5.48
N TYR A 82 1.86 7.01 6.72
CA TYR A 82 2.85 6.05 7.20
C TYR A 82 2.16 4.83 7.78
N GLU A 83 2.71 3.66 7.47
CA GLU A 83 2.26 2.37 7.94
C GLU A 83 3.43 1.71 8.65
N ALA A 84 3.32 1.58 9.97
CA ALA A 84 4.32 0.90 10.78
C ALA A 84 4.41 -0.59 10.43
N PRO A 85 5.53 -1.27 10.73
CA PRO A 85 5.63 -2.71 10.60
C PRO A 85 4.45 -3.43 11.28
N GLY A 86 3.76 -4.29 10.53
CA GLY A 86 2.57 -4.99 11.00
C GLY A 86 1.27 -4.18 10.93
N CYS A 87 1.28 -2.96 10.37
CA CYS A 87 0.07 -2.18 10.10
C CYS A 87 -0.92 -3.00 9.26
N HIS A 88 -2.18 -2.93 9.66
CA HIS A 88 -3.31 -3.48 8.90
C HIS A 88 -3.94 -2.37 8.06
N HIS A 89 -3.70 -2.41 6.75
CA HIS A 89 -4.34 -1.51 5.79
C HIS A 89 -5.73 -2.05 5.44
N ARG A 90 -6.75 -1.53 6.10
CA ARG A 90 -8.13 -2.06 6.04
C ARG A 90 -8.93 -1.54 4.86
N ILE A 91 -8.67 -0.30 4.45
CA ILE A 91 -9.30 0.32 3.29
C ILE A 91 -8.19 0.96 2.48
N SER A 92 -8.18 0.68 1.18
CA SER A 92 -7.22 1.19 0.21
C SER A 92 -7.93 1.24 -1.13
N ASP A 93 -8.59 2.37 -1.35
CA ASP A 93 -9.58 2.55 -2.38
C ASP A 93 -9.23 3.75 -3.25
N ASN A 94 -9.48 3.64 -4.56
CA ASN A 94 -9.69 4.83 -5.36
C ASN A 94 -11.00 5.49 -4.92
N ALA A 95 -10.91 6.72 -4.40
CA ALA A 95 -12.08 7.46 -3.97
C ALA A 95 -12.93 7.97 -5.16
N SER A 96 -12.37 7.94 -6.38
CA SER A 96 -13.05 8.31 -7.61
C SER A 96 -13.60 7.10 -8.37
N LYS A 97 -14.83 7.25 -8.88
CA LYS A 97 -15.47 6.27 -9.78
C LYS A 97 -15.17 6.51 -11.26
N THR A 98 -14.55 7.64 -11.59
CA THR A 98 -14.33 8.06 -13.00
C THR A 98 -12.89 8.38 -13.32
N GLU A 99 -12.08 8.75 -12.33
CA GLU A 99 -10.68 9.15 -12.52
C GLU A 99 -9.72 8.12 -11.92
N PRO A 100 -8.57 7.85 -12.55
CA PRO A 100 -7.53 7.01 -11.96
C PRO A 100 -6.79 7.73 -10.83
N ALA A 101 -6.10 6.97 -9.98
CA ALA A 101 -5.20 7.48 -8.96
C ALA A 101 -3.85 6.74 -9.00
N VAL A 102 -2.78 7.40 -8.58
CA VAL A 102 -1.43 6.81 -8.53
C VAL A 102 -0.77 7.21 -7.23
N LEU A 103 -0.14 6.24 -6.57
CA LEU A 103 0.73 6.48 -5.42
C LEU A 103 2.10 5.81 -5.64
N ILE A 104 3.10 6.30 -4.92
CA ILE A 104 4.34 5.59 -4.67
C ILE A 104 4.34 5.13 -3.22
N ALA A 105 4.48 3.82 -2.99
CA ALA A 105 4.72 3.24 -1.67
C ALA A 105 6.20 2.90 -1.54
N THR A 106 6.85 3.46 -0.53
CA THR A 106 8.25 3.20 -0.20
C THR A 106 8.31 2.33 1.03
N LEU A 107 8.81 1.11 0.89
CA LEU A 107 8.87 0.12 1.95
C LEU A 107 10.31 -0.12 2.38
N VAL A 108 10.54 -0.24 3.69
CA VAL A 108 11.82 -0.67 4.27
C VAL A 108 11.58 -1.89 5.14
N LEU A 109 12.30 -2.96 4.85
CA LEU A 109 12.18 -4.24 5.56
C LEU A 109 13.52 -4.96 5.67
N ASP A 110 13.53 -6.07 6.42
CA ASP A 110 14.69 -6.93 6.51
C ASP A 110 15.04 -7.57 5.17
N THR A 111 16.33 -7.55 4.85
CA THR A 111 16.87 -7.98 3.55
C THR A 111 16.69 -9.47 3.34
N ASP A 112 16.94 -10.27 4.37
CA ASP A 112 16.75 -11.72 4.32
C ASP A 112 15.28 -12.11 4.17
N VAL A 113 14.36 -11.35 4.78
CA VAL A 113 12.91 -11.51 4.59
C VAL A 113 12.51 -11.21 3.15
N TYR A 114 12.93 -10.06 2.61
CA TYR A 114 12.61 -9.71 1.21
C TYR A 114 13.23 -10.70 0.20
N GLU A 115 14.46 -11.14 0.42
CA GLU A 115 15.13 -12.10 -0.47
C GLU A 115 14.48 -13.49 -0.45
N ARG A 116 13.88 -13.86 0.69
CA ARG A 116 13.19 -15.13 0.85
C ARG A 116 11.77 -15.09 0.27
N ASP A 117 11.00 -14.05 0.59
CA ASP A 117 9.55 -14.04 0.34
C ASP A 117 9.12 -13.02 -0.74
N GLY A 118 10.02 -12.14 -1.19
CA GLY A 118 9.75 -11.20 -2.29
C GLY A 118 8.58 -10.26 -2.00
N MET A 119 7.59 -10.23 -2.91
CA MET A 119 6.39 -9.40 -2.77
C MET A 119 5.49 -9.83 -1.59
N ASP A 120 5.52 -11.11 -1.22
CA ASP A 120 4.71 -11.63 -0.10
C ASP A 120 5.25 -11.14 1.26
N ALA A 121 6.50 -10.65 1.31
CA ALA A 121 7.02 -9.92 2.47
C ALA A 121 6.43 -8.49 2.59
N LEU A 122 5.99 -7.92 1.47
CA LEU A 122 5.54 -6.53 1.40
C LEU A 122 4.04 -6.43 1.64
N ILE A 123 3.25 -7.33 1.05
CA ILE A 123 1.79 -7.28 1.06
C ILE A 123 1.27 -8.67 1.43
N GLN A 124 0.61 -8.77 2.58
CA GLN A 124 0.02 -10.00 3.09
C GLN A 124 -1.50 -9.81 3.15
N ILE A 125 -2.20 -10.28 2.12
CA ILE A 125 -3.66 -10.22 2.07
C ILE A 125 -4.24 -11.06 3.20
N ASP A 126 -5.25 -10.54 3.89
CA ASP A 126 -5.92 -11.26 4.98
C ASP A 126 -6.55 -12.55 4.44
N GLU A 127 -6.43 -13.66 5.18
CA GLU A 127 -6.81 -15.01 4.71
C GLU A 127 -8.27 -15.15 4.24
N GLU A 128 -9.14 -14.22 4.61
CA GLU A 128 -10.55 -14.21 4.22
C GLU A 128 -10.82 -13.61 2.83
N TYR A 129 -9.82 -13.03 2.15
CA TYR A 129 -9.93 -12.36 0.84
C TYR A 129 -9.04 -12.95 -0.27
#